data_AF-A0A5S3PSV1-F1
#
_entry.id   AF-A0A5S3PSV1-F1
#
_cell.length_a   1.000
_cell.length_b   1.000
_cell.length_c   1.000
_cell.angle_alpha   90.00
_cell.angle_beta   90.00
_cell.angle_gamma   90.00
#
_symmetry.space_group_name_H-M   'P 1'
#
loop_
_entity.id
_entity.type
_entity.pdbx_description
1 polymer ?
#
loop_
_entity_poly.entity_id
_entity_poly.type
_entity_poly.pdbx_seq_one_letter_code
_entity_poly.pdbx_strand_id
1 'polypeptide(L)'
;MKKFLNFATYAILLAFALSFTSCSNEEPLDIQLDEKQTLTANSATTKLIERTVSNDGSHDNIVDGSSCFDIRFPYTVMVNGLEITIDSEDDLEIIEELFDALDSDDDILDIIFPITVTKADYTEITINSIADLRELAKECIEGGDDDDIECIDVVYPVTLFTYNPNLEQTGSVTVNSDKEMRRFFAGLSETDVISIEFPVMFEMFDGTKVTANNNEELADAMERAKEACDEDDDNDHNDDDFTKERLDNLLVECPWLVKELRRSDLTQGIVADAYADYVLNFKEDSTVVARDREGNMLEGEWSTKVTDYRVKLTLEFEFIEAFSLEWFVYEIDKDRIKLYIIGADGDKLILKRVCEEPMVECTEAFIKETLLDECVWAVSDGNNEYLDDFRMDFTSMNIHVRNPNETVVDEGNWEISGTTITFNNLSMEMANYIGEWEIIECRGDRFKMKRGDQYLVIEKDCE
;
A
#
# COMPACT_ATOMS: atom_id res chain seq x y z
N MET A 1 82.30 -28.85 60.74
CA MET A 1 81.21 -27.89 60.43
C MET A 1 81.01 -27.63 58.93
N LYS A 2 82.06 -27.53 58.09
CA LYS A 2 81.90 -27.29 56.63
C LYS A 2 81.11 -28.36 55.84
N LYS A 3 81.17 -29.64 56.22
CA LYS A 3 80.42 -30.72 55.54
C LYS A 3 78.91 -30.68 55.80
N PHE A 4 78.49 -30.25 56.99
CA PHE A 4 77.08 -30.09 57.33
C PHE A 4 76.45 -28.86 56.67
N LEU A 5 77.24 -27.79 56.49
CA LEU A 5 76.78 -26.59 55.80
C LEU A 5 76.48 -26.86 54.32
N ASN A 6 77.35 -27.62 53.64
CA ASN A 6 77.13 -28.00 52.23
C ASN A 6 75.92 -28.92 52.05
N PHE A 7 75.68 -29.84 52.98
CA PHE A 7 74.50 -30.71 52.94
C PHE A 7 73.21 -29.91 53.13
N ALA A 8 73.22 -28.91 54.03
CA ALA A 8 72.10 -28.00 54.22
C ALA A 8 71.82 -27.15 52.97
N THR A 9 72.85 -26.66 52.27
CA THR A 9 72.65 -25.92 51.00
C THR A 9 72.09 -26.80 49.89
N TYR A 10 72.55 -28.05 49.75
CA TYR A 10 71.98 -28.96 48.76
C TYR A 10 70.53 -29.35 49.08
N ALA A 11 70.18 -29.51 50.37
CA ALA A 11 68.82 -29.78 50.79
C ALA A 11 67.87 -28.60 50.52
N ILE A 12 68.33 -27.36 50.73
CA ILE A 12 67.56 -26.15 50.44
C ILE A 12 67.38 -25.96 48.93
N LEU A 13 68.42 -26.21 48.13
CA LEU A 13 68.33 -26.17 46.65
C LEU A 13 67.39 -27.24 46.09
N LEU A 14 67.37 -28.44 46.67
CA LEU A 14 66.45 -29.50 46.28
C LEU A 14 65.00 -29.17 46.68
N ALA A 15 64.78 -28.60 47.87
CA ALA A 15 63.46 -28.15 48.31
C ALA A 15 62.92 -26.97 47.48
N PHE A 16 63.81 -26.09 47.01
CA PHE A 16 63.45 -24.99 46.10
C PHE A 16 63.18 -25.48 44.67
N ALA A 17 63.89 -26.51 44.21
CA ALA A 17 63.62 -27.15 42.91
C ALA A 17 62.29 -27.94 42.92
N LEU A 18 61.89 -28.51 44.05
CA LEU A 18 60.63 -29.23 44.22
C LEU A 18 59.40 -28.32 44.42
N SER A 19 59.60 -27.00 44.57
CA SER A 19 58.49 -26.03 44.69
C SER A 19 57.97 -25.49 43.35
N PHE A 20 58.58 -25.87 42.22
CA PHE A 20 58.15 -25.48 40.87
C PHE A 20 57.36 -26.57 40.12
N THR A 21 56.99 -27.67 40.77
CA THR A 21 56.08 -28.67 40.19
C THR A 21 54.65 -28.40 40.66
N SER A 22 54.10 -27.24 40.30
CA SER A 22 52.66 -27.02 40.28
C SER A 22 52.15 -27.51 38.93
N CYS A 23 51.79 -28.79 38.84
CA CYS A 23 50.86 -29.19 37.78
C CYS A 23 49.51 -28.59 38.16
N SER A 24 49.01 -27.62 37.39
CA SER A 24 47.58 -27.32 37.44
C SER A 24 46.84 -28.62 37.15
N ASN A 25 46.07 -29.11 38.13
CA ASN A 25 44.95 -29.98 37.83
C ASN A 25 43.90 -29.08 37.17
N GLU A 26 44.07 -28.82 35.88
CA GLU A 26 42.91 -28.48 35.06
C GLU A 26 42.11 -29.79 34.97
N GLU A 27 40.95 -29.80 35.62
CA GLU A 27 39.94 -30.82 35.32
C GLU A 27 39.70 -30.75 33.81
N PRO A 28 39.71 -31.88 33.08
CA PRO A 28 39.24 -31.85 31.71
C PRO A 28 37.80 -31.34 31.76
N LEU A 29 37.55 -30.18 31.14
CA LEU A 29 36.20 -29.73 30.88
C LEU A 29 35.50 -30.89 30.15
N ASP A 30 34.47 -31.43 30.80
CA ASP A 30 33.50 -32.30 30.14
C ASP A 30 32.65 -31.39 29.27
N ILE A 31 33.18 -30.99 28.11
CA ILE A 31 32.47 -30.17 27.13
C ILE A 31 31.48 -31.10 26.42
N GLN A 32 30.35 -31.38 27.06
CA GLN A 32 29.17 -31.75 26.29
C GLN A 32 28.81 -30.51 25.47
N LEU A 33 28.75 -30.63 24.13
CA LEU A 33 28.07 -29.61 23.33
C LEU A 33 26.68 -29.46 23.95
N ASP A 34 26.38 -28.27 24.46
CA ASP A 34 24.99 -27.93 24.67
C ASP A 34 24.40 -27.71 23.28
N GLU A 35 23.75 -28.73 22.74
CA GLU A 35 23.06 -28.68 21.45
C GLU A 35 22.02 -27.53 21.41
N LYS A 36 21.60 -26.99 22.57
CA LYS A 36 20.72 -25.81 22.64
C LYS A 36 21.45 -24.47 22.45
N GLN A 37 22.79 -24.45 22.50
CA GLN A 37 23.60 -23.23 22.43
C GLN A 37 24.61 -23.21 21.28
N THR A 38 24.98 -24.36 20.72
CA THR A 38 25.90 -24.46 19.58
C THR A 38 25.19 -24.86 18.29
N LEU A 39 25.63 -24.31 17.15
CA LEU A 39 25.14 -24.61 15.80
C LEU A 39 26.30 -25.04 14.91
N THR A 40 26.04 -25.93 13.96
CA THR A 40 26.93 -26.15 12.82
C THR A 40 26.56 -25.20 11.69
N ALA A 41 27.54 -24.77 10.89
CA ALA A 41 27.30 -23.85 9.78
C ALA A 41 26.25 -24.38 8.77
N ASN A 42 26.12 -25.70 8.62
CA ASN A 42 25.11 -26.32 7.74
C ASN A 42 23.79 -26.72 8.44
N SER A 43 23.57 -26.31 9.69
CA SER A 43 22.37 -26.67 10.46
C SER A 43 21.11 -26.02 9.87
N ALA A 44 19.93 -26.59 10.17
CA ALA A 44 18.66 -26.01 9.74
C ALA A 44 18.45 -24.59 10.32
N THR A 45 18.81 -24.38 11.59
CA THR A 45 18.74 -23.06 12.24
C THR A 45 19.66 -22.05 11.57
N THR A 46 20.88 -22.45 11.16
CA THR A 46 21.77 -21.55 10.42
C THR A 46 21.17 -21.12 9.10
N LYS A 47 20.51 -22.04 8.37
CA LYS A 47 19.79 -21.70 7.13
C LYS A 47 18.64 -20.75 7.39
N LEU A 48 17.87 -20.93 8.47
CA LEU A 48 16.82 -19.97 8.84
C LEU A 48 17.41 -18.58 9.08
N ILE A 49 18.51 -18.48 9.83
CA ILE A 49 19.20 -17.19 10.04
C ILE A 49 19.63 -16.59 8.69
N GLU A 50 20.22 -17.40 7.81
CA GLU A 50 20.67 -16.94 6.50
C GLU A 50 19.54 -16.41 5.62
N ARG A 51 18.35 -17.02 5.69
CA ARG A 51 17.14 -16.59 4.97
C ARG A 51 16.55 -15.32 5.56
N THR A 52 16.47 -15.24 6.89
CA THR A 52 15.97 -14.05 7.61
C THR A 52 16.83 -12.81 7.42
N VAL A 53 18.12 -12.99 7.13
CA VAL A 53 19.05 -11.86 6.91
C VAL A 53 19.42 -11.72 5.43
N SER A 54 18.62 -12.29 4.52
CA SER A 54 18.74 -12.04 3.08
C SER A 54 18.47 -10.56 2.77
N ASN A 55 18.80 -10.16 1.56
CA ASN A 55 18.38 -8.88 1.02
C ASN A 55 17.16 -9.16 0.15
N ASP A 56 15.98 -8.89 0.71
CA ASP A 56 14.64 -8.96 0.11
C ASP A 56 14.69 -8.51 -1.37
N GLY A 57 14.66 -7.19 -1.60
CA GLY A 57 14.77 -6.63 -2.95
C GLY A 57 13.44 -6.19 -3.56
N SER A 58 12.29 -6.54 -2.97
CA SER A 58 10.95 -6.21 -3.44
C SER A 58 10.65 -4.70 -3.48
N HIS A 59 11.30 -3.91 -2.62
CA HIS A 59 10.98 -2.48 -2.46
C HIS A 59 11.10 -1.62 -3.72
N ASP A 60 11.84 -2.02 -4.77
CA ASP A 60 11.88 -1.30 -6.06
C ASP A 60 11.34 -2.09 -7.26
N ASN A 61 10.44 -3.04 -6.99
CA ASN A 61 9.66 -3.81 -7.98
C ASN A 61 9.02 -2.92 -9.05
N ILE A 62 8.55 -1.71 -8.68
CA ILE A 62 7.98 -0.73 -9.63
C ILE A 62 8.96 -0.33 -10.76
N VAL A 63 10.27 -0.44 -10.51
CA VAL A 63 11.31 -0.03 -11.44
C VAL A 63 11.89 -1.22 -12.20
N ASP A 64 12.31 -2.26 -11.50
CA ASP A 64 13.12 -3.34 -12.08
C ASP A 64 12.33 -4.60 -12.41
N GLY A 65 11.18 -4.72 -11.78
CA GLY A 65 10.22 -5.80 -11.90
C GLY A 65 10.76 -7.15 -11.43
N SER A 66 11.29 -7.24 -10.22
CA SER A 66 11.87 -8.45 -9.67
C SER A 66 11.99 -8.41 -8.15
N SER A 67 11.36 -9.35 -7.44
CA SER A 67 11.41 -9.33 -5.96
C SER A 67 12.78 -9.67 -5.38
N CYS A 68 13.61 -10.49 -6.05
CA CYS A 68 14.78 -11.10 -5.39
C CYS A 68 16.10 -10.28 -5.41
N PHE A 69 16.06 -9.02 -5.84
CA PHE A 69 17.18 -8.09 -5.82
C PHE A 69 16.71 -6.63 -5.93
N ASP A 70 17.52 -5.67 -5.47
CA ASP A 70 17.24 -4.24 -5.62
C ASP A 70 18.22 -3.50 -6.52
N ILE A 71 17.81 -2.35 -7.07
CA ILE A 71 18.72 -1.37 -7.66
C ILE A 71 19.30 -0.45 -6.59
N ARG A 72 20.62 -0.53 -6.43
CA ARG A 72 21.34 0.34 -5.52
C ARG A 72 21.23 1.82 -5.91
N PHE A 73 20.67 2.62 -5.00
CA PHE A 73 20.63 4.07 -5.12
C PHE A 73 22.04 4.74 -5.17
N PRO A 74 22.20 5.87 -5.88
CA PRO A 74 21.19 6.51 -6.73
C PRO A 74 21.21 5.97 -8.17
N TYR A 75 20.07 6.03 -8.85
CA TYR A 75 19.94 5.73 -10.28
C TYR A 75 18.97 6.69 -10.98
N THR A 76 18.83 6.58 -12.29
CA THR A 76 17.98 7.48 -13.08
C THR A 76 17.07 6.66 -13.99
N VAL A 77 15.80 7.05 -14.04
CA VAL A 77 14.78 6.46 -14.91
C VAL A 77 14.17 7.55 -15.78
N MET A 78 13.57 7.16 -16.90
CA MET A 78 12.61 7.99 -17.62
C MET A 78 11.21 7.43 -17.47
N VAL A 79 10.33 8.19 -16.83
CA VAL A 79 8.91 7.85 -16.64
C VAL A 79 8.08 8.73 -17.56
N ASN A 80 7.35 8.14 -18.51
CA ASN A 80 6.53 8.86 -19.48
C ASN A 80 7.28 10.01 -20.21
N GLY A 81 8.59 9.82 -20.41
CA GLY A 81 9.50 10.77 -21.05
C GLY A 81 10.10 11.86 -20.15
N LEU A 82 9.80 11.85 -18.85
CA LEU A 82 10.40 12.71 -17.83
C LEU A 82 11.59 11.98 -17.17
N GLU A 83 12.76 12.62 -17.15
CA GLU A 83 13.94 12.09 -16.47
C GLU A 83 13.84 12.37 -14.96
N ILE A 84 13.95 11.30 -14.16
CA ILE A 84 13.82 11.32 -12.69
C ILE A 84 15.03 10.62 -12.10
N THR A 85 15.60 11.23 -11.06
CA THR A 85 16.66 10.61 -10.26
C THR A 85 16.04 10.05 -9.00
N ILE A 86 16.32 8.77 -8.73
CA ILE A 86 15.88 8.06 -7.53
C ILE A 86 17.11 7.97 -6.62
N ASP A 87 17.13 8.78 -5.57
CA ASP A 87 18.23 8.88 -4.59
C ASP A 87 17.95 8.05 -3.33
N SER A 88 16.68 7.72 -3.07
CA SER A 88 16.21 6.88 -1.95
C SER A 88 14.91 6.16 -2.28
N GLU A 89 14.54 5.22 -1.43
CA GLU A 89 13.24 4.51 -1.44
C GLU A 89 12.04 5.49 -1.46
N ASP A 90 12.08 6.56 -0.65
CA ASP A 90 11.05 7.62 -0.66
C ASP A 90 10.82 8.25 -2.05
N ASP A 91 11.80 8.22 -2.97
CA ASP A 91 11.65 8.78 -4.30
C ASP A 91 10.85 7.86 -5.26
N LEU A 92 10.59 6.60 -4.87
CA LEU A 92 9.78 5.65 -5.64
C LEU A 92 8.31 6.06 -5.69
N GLU A 93 7.79 6.73 -4.64
CA GLU A 93 6.44 7.33 -4.60
C GLU A 93 6.22 8.30 -5.78
N ILE A 94 7.28 8.95 -6.26
CA ILE A 94 7.20 9.86 -7.43
C ILE A 94 6.83 9.07 -8.70
N ILE A 95 7.30 7.83 -8.84
CA ILE A 95 6.99 6.98 -9.98
C ILE A 95 5.53 6.55 -9.93
N GLU A 96 5.05 6.12 -8.76
CA GLU A 96 3.65 5.79 -8.51
C GLU A 96 2.73 6.98 -8.83
N GLU A 97 3.01 8.16 -8.29
CA GLU A 97 2.22 9.37 -8.56
C GLU A 97 2.14 9.71 -10.06
N LEU A 98 3.19 9.40 -10.82
CA LEU A 98 3.23 9.65 -12.26
C LEU A 98 2.46 8.62 -13.07
N PHE A 99 2.48 7.35 -12.67
CA PHE A 99 1.64 6.31 -13.26
C PHE A 99 0.16 6.57 -12.96
N ASP A 100 -0.14 6.99 -11.73
CA ASP A 100 -1.52 7.30 -11.33
C ASP A 100 -2.06 8.62 -11.88
N ALA A 101 -1.20 9.48 -12.45
CA ALA A 101 -1.62 10.77 -12.95
C ALA A 101 -2.70 10.64 -14.06
N LEU A 102 -2.69 9.55 -14.82
CA LEU A 102 -3.60 9.33 -15.95
C LEU A 102 -4.10 7.87 -15.98
N ASP A 103 -5.40 7.64 -15.76
CA ASP A 103 -5.98 6.28 -15.71
C ASP A 103 -5.97 5.50 -17.08
N SER A 104 -5.29 6.01 -18.11
CA SER A 104 -5.43 5.51 -19.50
C SER A 104 -4.19 5.61 -20.38
N ASP A 105 -3.04 6.03 -19.86
CA ASP A 105 -1.77 5.88 -20.58
C ASP A 105 -1.20 4.47 -20.44
N ASP A 106 -0.40 4.10 -21.44
CA ASP A 106 0.53 3.00 -21.27
C ASP A 106 1.70 3.60 -20.49
N ASP A 107 1.82 3.25 -19.21
CA ASP A 107 2.95 3.68 -18.40
C ASP A 107 4.25 3.11 -18.94
N ILE A 108 5.18 4.01 -19.26
CA ILE A 108 6.48 3.65 -19.82
C ILE A 108 7.56 4.11 -18.84
N LEU A 109 8.27 3.14 -18.30
CA LEU A 109 9.49 3.34 -17.53
C LEU A 109 10.69 2.77 -18.29
N ASP A 110 11.69 3.62 -18.50
CA ASP A 110 12.98 3.27 -19.10
C ASP A 110 14.13 3.54 -18.11
N ILE A 111 14.85 2.51 -17.69
CA ILE A 111 16.02 2.67 -16.81
C ILE A 111 17.22 3.19 -17.61
N ILE A 112 17.94 4.18 -17.06
CA ILE A 112 19.18 4.70 -17.64
C ILE A 112 20.38 3.89 -17.12
N PHE A 113 20.88 3.00 -17.98
CA PHE A 113 22.05 2.18 -17.69
C PHE A 113 23.39 2.95 -17.81
N PRO A 114 24.46 2.51 -17.11
CA PRO A 114 24.52 1.32 -16.25
C PRO A 114 23.95 1.55 -14.84
N ILE A 115 23.42 0.49 -14.25
CA ILE A 115 22.95 0.44 -12.85
C ILE A 115 23.74 -0.60 -12.06
N THR A 116 23.64 -0.56 -10.73
CA THR A 116 24.19 -1.59 -9.85
C THR A 116 23.05 -2.25 -9.10
N VAL A 117 23.01 -3.58 -9.12
CA VAL A 117 22.00 -4.37 -8.43
C VAL A 117 22.61 -5.06 -7.21
N THR A 118 21.87 -5.13 -6.10
CA THR A 118 22.21 -5.87 -4.88
C THR A 118 21.38 -7.15 -4.82
N LYS A 119 22.03 -8.31 -4.75
CA LYS A 119 21.34 -9.61 -4.62
C LYS A 119 21.02 -9.97 -3.17
N ALA A 120 20.19 -10.99 -2.97
CA ALA A 120 19.92 -11.65 -1.68
C ALA A 120 21.15 -11.93 -0.78
N ASP A 121 22.34 -12.17 -1.36
CA ASP A 121 23.58 -12.40 -0.60
C ASP A 121 24.43 -11.13 -0.37
N TYR A 122 23.87 -9.95 -0.66
CA TYR A 122 24.51 -8.63 -0.69
C TYR A 122 25.68 -8.50 -1.66
N THR A 123 25.82 -9.40 -2.63
CA THR A 123 26.76 -9.21 -3.74
C THR A 123 26.20 -8.19 -4.71
N GLU A 124 27.10 -7.34 -5.22
CA GLU A 124 26.74 -6.25 -6.12
C GLU A 124 27.19 -6.58 -7.55
N ILE A 125 26.29 -6.41 -8.52
CA ILE A 125 26.57 -6.63 -9.94
C ILE A 125 26.22 -5.37 -10.74
N THR A 126 27.12 -4.95 -11.63
CA THR A 126 26.83 -3.86 -12.57
C THR A 126 26.09 -4.40 -13.80
N ILE A 127 24.90 -3.88 -14.04
CA ILE A 127 24.05 -4.20 -15.19
C ILE A 127 24.16 -3.08 -16.22
N ASN A 128 24.38 -3.44 -17.49
CA ASN A 128 24.68 -2.46 -18.55
C ASN A 128 23.54 -2.27 -19.55
N SER A 129 22.49 -3.08 -19.46
CA SER A 129 21.33 -3.00 -20.34
C SER A 129 20.10 -3.68 -19.74
N ILE A 130 18.92 -3.30 -20.22
CA ILE A 130 17.65 -3.93 -19.84
C ILE A 130 17.59 -5.43 -20.18
N ALA A 131 18.34 -5.86 -21.20
CA ALA A 131 18.41 -7.28 -21.56
C ALA A 131 19.18 -8.09 -20.51
N ASP A 132 20.22 -7.50 -19.92
CA ASP A 132 20.99 -8.12 -18.84
C ASP A 132 20.15 -8.16 -17.55
N LEU A 133 19.42 -7.08 -17.25
CA LEU A 133 18.51 -7.01 -16.10
C LEU A 133 17.42 -8.10 -16.18
N ARG A 134 16.73 -8.19 -17.32
CA ARG A 134 15.71 -9.21 -17.56
C ARG A 134 16.24 -10.64 -17.56
N GLU A 135 17.52 -10.84 -17.84
CA GLU A 135 18.10 -12.18 -17.72
C GLU A 135 18.35 -12.53 -16.25
N LEU A 136 18.72 -11.53 -15.45
CA LEU A 136 18.85 -11.69 -14.00
C LEU A 136 17.48 -11.93 -13.34
N ALA A 137 16.45 -11.14 -13.67
CA ALA A 137 15.09 -11.29 -13.13
C ALA A 137 14.47 -12.68 -13.38
N LYS A 138 14.85 -13.37 -14.47
CA LYS A 138 14.39 -14.75 -14.72
C LYS A 138 14.92 -15.78 -13.72
N GLU A 139 15.95 -15.42 -12.95
CA GLU A 139 16.48 -16.28 -11.89
C GLU A 139 15.64 -16.17 -10.61
N CYS A 140 14.81 -15.14 -10.46
CA CYS A 140 13.91 -14.94 -9.33
C CYS A 140 12.68 -15.85 -9.38
N ILE A 141 12.13 -16.15 -8.20
CA ILE A 141 10.92 -16.95 -8.02
C ILE A 141 9.80 -16.00 -7.60
N GLU A 142 9.05 -15.53 -8.58
CA GLU A 142 7.92 -14.61 -8.34
C GLU A 142 6.68 -15.38 -7.83
N GLY A 143 6.00 -14.86 -6.82
CA GLY A 143 4.68 -15.35 -6.37
C GLY A 143 4.61 -16.09 -5.02
N GLY A 144 5.48 -15.78 -4.07
CA GLY A 144 5.34 -16.21 -2.66
C GLY A 144 5.95 -17.56 -2.29
N ASP A 145 6.94 -18.03 -3.06
CA ASP A 145 7.56 -19.36 -2.90
C ASP A 145 9.10 -19.26 -2.86
N ASP A 146 9.62 -18.08 -2.57
CA ASP A 146 11.04 -17.84 -2.51
C ASP A 146 11.66 -18.32 -1.17
N ASP A 147 12.97 -18.20 -1.04
CA ASP A 147 13.69 -18.76 0.10
C ASP A 147 13.87 -17.75 1.25
N ASP A 148 13.38 -16.52 1.18
CA ASP A 148 13.58 -15.47 2.17
C ASP A 148 12.74 -15.73 3.42
N ILE A 149 12.93 -14.90 4.45
CA ILE A 149 12.00 -14.80 5.58
C ILE A 149 11.99 -13.33 5.99
N GLU A 150 10.96 -12.60 5.61
CA GLU A 150 10.97 -11.13 5.66
C GLU A 150 10.09 -10.59 6.79
N CYS A 151 9.11 -11.38 7.22
CA CYS A 151 8.18 -10.98 8.29
C CYS A 151 8.81 -10.86 9.69
N ILE A 152 10.13 -10.94 9.82
CA ILE A 152 10.88 -10.82 11.08
C ILE A 152 12.29 -10.26 10.86
N ASP A 153 12.61 -9.18 11.58
CA ASP A 153 13.93 -8.55 11.55
C ASP A 153 14.77 -8.86 12.77
N VAL A 154 16.07 -9.04 12.57
CA VAL A 154 17.04 -9.15 13.67
C VAL A 154 17.31 -7.77 14.27
N VAL A 155 17.08 -7.63 15.58
CA VAL A 155 17.48 -6.40 16.29
C VAL A 155 18.97 -6.46 16.64
N TYR A 156 19.77 -5.69 15.92
CA TYR A 156 21.21 -5.58 16.11
C TYR A 156 21.61 -4.72 17.33
N PRO A 157 22.82 -4.91 17.89
CA PRO A 157 23.88 -5.83 17.44
C PRO A 157 23.74 -7.27 17.98
N VAL A 158 24.31 -8.24 17.26
CA VAL A 158 24.39 -9.66 17.67
C VAL A 158 25.84 -10.11 17.73
N THR A 159 26.23 -10.81 18.81
CA THR A 159 27.57 -11.39 18.94
C THR A 159 27.55 -12.89 18.64
N LEU A 160 28.45 -13.33 17.77
CA LEU A 160 28.69 -14.74 17.46
C LEU A 160 30.07 -15.17 17.95
N PHE A 161 30.19 -16.44 18.32
CA PHE A 161 31.44 -17.07 18.72
C PHE A 161 31.75 -18.23 17.78
N THR A 162 33.02 -18.41 17.41
CA THR A 162 33.48 -19.54 16.58
C THR A 162 34.28 -20.51 17.43
N TYR A 163 34.29 -21.79 17.05
CA TYR A 163 35.00 -22.85 17.77
C TYR A 163 35.84 -23.71 16.82
N ASN A 164 36.92 -24.28 17.36
CA ASN A 164 37.69 -25.31 16.67
C ASN A 164 37.03 -26.71 16.84
N PRO A 165 37.53 -27.77 16.14
CA PRO A 165 37.00 -29.13 16.30
C PRO A 165 37.10 -29.73 17.72
N ASN A 166 37.89 -29.13 18.62
CA ASN A 166 37.97 -29.53 20.03
C ASN A 166 37.03 -28.69 20.93
N LEU A 167 36.13 -27.89 20.35
CA LEU A 167 35.18 -27.01 21.03
C LEU A 167 35.83 -25.91 21.87
N GLU A 168 37.05 -25.53 21.54
CA GLU A 168 37.67 -24.34 22.11
C GLU A 168 37.27 -23.13 21.28
N GLN A 169 36.81 -22.08 21.95
CA GLN A 169 36.44 -20.84 21.28
C GLN A 169 37.66 -20.23 20.56
N THR A 170 37.54 -20.03 19.25
CA THR A 170 38.58 -19.48 18.38
C THR A 170 38.43 -17.98 18.13
N GLY A 171 37.22 -17.43 18.34
CA GLY A 171 36.96 -16.03 18.08
C GLY A 171 35.62 -15.54 18.61
N SER A 172 35.39 -14.24 18.45
CA SER A 172 34.13 -13.55 18.70
C SER A 172 33.98 -12.44 17.66
N VAL A 173 32.79 -12.32 17.09
CA VAL A 173 32.45 -11.31 16.07
C VAL A 173 31.12 -10.71 16.46
N THR A 174 31.04 -9.39 16.58
CA THR A 174 29.77 -8.68 16.74
C THR A 174 29.40 -8.09 15.38
N VAL A 175 28.19 -8.41 14.92
CA VAL A 175 27.61 -7.90 13.67
C VAL A 175 26.52 -6.88 13.99
N ASN A 176 26.38 -5.87 13.13
CA ASN A 176 25.52 -4.71 13.33
C ASN A 176 24.46 -4.54 12.23
N SER A 177 24.42 -5.43 11.25
CA SER A 177 23.45 -5.44 10.15
C SER A 177 23.37 -6.82 9.52
N ASP A 178 22.32 -7.06 8.74
CA ASP A 178 22.10 -8.30 7.98
C ASP A 178 23.25 -8.57 7.02
N LYS A 179 23.71 -7.55 6.28
CA LYS A 179 24.93 -7.63 5.46
C LYS A 179 26.17 -8.11 6.23
N GLU A 180 26.37 -7.69 7.48
CA GLU A 180 27.50 -8.17 8.30
C GLU A 180 27.28 -9.62 8.77
N MET A 181 26.04 -9.98 9.13
CA MET A 181 25.66 -11.34 9.50
C MET A 181 25.82 -12.31 8.32
N ARG A 182 25.29 -11.97 7.14
CA ARG A 182 25.42 -12.74 5.89
C ARG A 182 26.88 -12.98 5.52
N ARG A 183 27.72 -11.94 5.61
CA ARG A 183 29.17 -12.06 5.38
C ARG A 183 29.88 -12.95 6.39
N PHE A 184 29.45 -12.93 7.66
CA PHE A 184 29.99 -13.84 8.66
C PHE A 184 29.72 -15.29 8.28
N PHE A 185 28.47 -15.64 7.95
CA PHE A 185 28.09 -17.00 7.54
C PHE A 185 28.77 -17.45 6.24
N ALA A 186 28.86 -16.56 5.23
CA ALA A 186 29.57 -16.85 3.99
C ALA A 186 31.08 -17.15 4.18
N GLY A 187 31.67 -16.73 5.30
CA GLY A 187 33.05 -17.02 5.66
C GLY A 187 33.27 -18.37 6.36
N LEU A 188 32.20 -19.09 6.73
CA LEU A 188 32.27 -20.35 7.46
C LEU A 188 32.40 -21.54 6.48
N SER A 189 33.09 -22.59 6.94
CA SER A 189 33.06 -23.91 6.29
C SER A 189 31.86 -24.71 6.81
N GLU A 190 31.32 -25.65 6.02
CA GLU A 190 30.11 -26.42 6.37
C GLU A 190 30.17 -27.14 7.74
N THR A 191 31.38 -27.48 8.20
CA THR A 191 31.62 -28.18 9.47
C THR A 191 32.00 -27.27 10.64
N ASP A 192 32.10 -25.97 10.40
CA ASP A 192 32.44 -25.02 11.46
C ASP A 192 31.33 -24.97 12.51
N VAL A 193 31.74 -24.84 13.76
CA VAL A 193 30.83 -24.77 14.91
C VAL A 193 30.82 -23.33 15.40
N ILE A 194 29.62 -22.80 15.60
CA ILE A 194 29.40 -21.45 16.12
C ILE A 194 28.45 -21.49 17.32
N SER A 195 28.39 -20.40 18.07
CA SER A 195 27.33 -20.11 19.03
C SER A 195 26.95 -18.64 18.94
N ILE A 196 25.75 -18.33 19.40
CA ILE A 196 25.20 -16.97 19.42
C ILE A 196 25.13 -16.52 20.88
N GLU A 197 25.50 -15.27 21.14
CA GLU A 197 25.28 -14.63 22.43
C GLU A 197 23.79 -14.36 22.62
N PHE A 198 23.14 -15.15 23.48
CA PHE A 198 21.74 -14.94 23.84
C PHE A 198 21.58 -13.97 25.02
N PRO A 199 20.47 -13.23 25.10
CA PRO A 199 19.30 -13.29 24.20
C PRO A 199 19.48 -12.51 22.89
N VAL A 200 18.83 -12.99 21.82
CA VAL A 200 18.64 -12.27 20.55
C VAL A 200 17.22 -11.73 20.51
N MET A 201 17.06 -10.50 20.04
CA MET A 201 15.76 -9.85 19.90
C MET A 201 15.40 -9.72 18.43
N PHE A 202 14.12 -9.86 18.13
CA PHE A 202 13.54 -9.67 16.82
C PHE A 202 12.41 -8.64 16.87
N GLU A 203 12.14 -8.02 15.74
CA GLU A 203 10.98 -7.17 15.48
C GLU A 203 10.16 -7.86 14.38
N MET A 204 8.92 -8.20 14.66
CA MET A 204 8.02 -8.80 13.66
C MET A 204 7.48 -7.69 12.73
N PHE A 205 6.93 -8.06 11.58
CA PHE A 205 6.28 -7.12 10.64
C PHE A 205 5.26 -6.17 11.30
N ASP A 206 4.51 -6.64 12.32
CA ASP A 206 3.54 -5.83 13.07
C ASP A 206 4.17 -4.90 14.14
N GLY A 207 5.51 -4.81 14.20
CA GLY A 207 6.29 -4.06 15.19
C GLY A 207 6.41 -4.75 16.55
N THR A 208 5.85 -5.94 16.75
CA THR A 208 5.97 -6.70 17.99
C THR A 208 7.39 -7.18 18.20
N LYS A 209 7.93 -7.01 19.41
CA LYS A 209 9.28 -7.48 19.75
C LYS A 209 9.26 -8.87 20.38
N VAL A 210 10.01 -9.80 19.79
CA VAL A 210 10.18 -11.17 20.28
C VAL A 210 11.60 -11.37 20.79
N THR A 211 11.80 -12.19 21.82
CA THR A 211 13.13 -12.49 22.36
C THR A 211 13.35 -13.98 22.36
N ALA A 212 14.44 -14.42 21.75
CA ALA A 212 14.92 -15.80 21.78
C ALA A 212 16.10 -15.92 22.76
N ASN A 213 16.04 -16.90 23.65
CA ASN A 213 17.06 -17.12 24.68
C ASN A 213 17.99 -18.32 24.39
N ASN A 214 17.74 -19.04 23.30
CA ASN A 214 18.50 -20.21 22.86
C ASN A 214 18.17 -20.51 21.38
N ASN A 215 18.89 -21.48 20.79
CA ASN A 215 18.73 -21.84 19.38
C ASN A 215 17.33 -22.40 19.02
N GLU A 216 16.65 -23.05 19.98
CA GLU A 216 15.30 -23.60 19.78
C GLU A 216 14.28 -22.47 19.66
N GLU A 217 14.31 -21.51 20.59
CA GLU A 217 13.45 -20.32 20.54
C GLU A 217 13.75 -19.42 19.33
N LEU A 218 15.02 -19.37 18.89
CA LEU A 218 15.43 -18.64 17.69
C LEU A 218 14.81 -19.25 16.43
N ALA A 219 14.95 -20.58 16.26
CA ALA A 219 14.36 -21.29 15.14
C ALA A 219 12.83 -21.20 15.14
N ASP A 220 12.20 -21.37 16.30
CA ASP A 220 10.75 -21.25 16.45
C ASP A 220 10.22 -19.84 16.17
N ALA A 221 11.02 -18.78 16.40
CA ALA A 221 10.66 -17.42 16.03
C ALA A 221 10.64 -17.26 14.50
N MET A 222 11.72 -17.67 13.82
CA MET A 222 11.85 -17.57 12.36
C MET A 222 10.85 -18.46 11.61
N GLU A 223 10.63 -19.70 12.06
CA GLU A 223 9.65 -20.61 11.42
C GLU A 223 8.21 -20.12 11.54
N ARG A 224 7.89 -19.36 12.59
CA ARG A 224 6.56 -18.74 12.72
C ARG A 224 6.41 -17.47 11.89
N ALA A 225 7.52 -16.86 11.47
CA ALA A 225 7.51 -15.63 10.70
C ALA A 225 7.24 -15.87 9.21
N LYS A 226 7.71 -17.00 8.65
CA LYS A 226 7.55 -17.38 7.23
C LYS A 226 6.15 -17.20 6.61
N GLU A 227 5.12 -17.27 7.44
CA GLU A 227 3.73 -17.12 7.00
C GLU A 227 3.03 -16.14 7.96
N ALA A 228 3.68 -15.04 8.31
CA ALA A 228 3.13 -14.05 9.24
C ALA A 228 2.67 -12.75 8.55
N CYS A 229 3.20 -12.46 7.35
CA CYS A 229 2.90 -11.29 6.53
C CYS A 229 2.90 -11.69 5.04
N ASP A 230 2.51 -10.74 4.18
CA ASP A 230 2.86 -10.81 2.74
C ASP A 230 4.33 -10.41 2.63
N GLU A 231 5.15 -11.20 1.93
CA GLU A 231 6.59 -10.95 1.76
C GLU A 231 6.87 -10.19 0.44
N ASP A 232 5.85 -9.62 -0.21
CA ASP A 232 5.95 -8.88 -1.48
C ASP A 232 6.82 -9.59 -2.57
N ASP A 233 6.79 -10.94 -2.49
CA ASP A 233 7.50 -11.90 -3.32
C ASP A 233 7.00 -11.94 -4.77
N ASP A 234 6.00 -11.14 -5.12
CA ASP A 234 5.55 -10.97 -6.48
C ASP A 234 5.92 -9.60 -7.02
N ASN A 235 6.27 -9.57 -8.30
CA ASN A 235 6.46 -8.33 -9.04
C ASN A 235 5.10 -7.62 -9.34
N ASP A 236 4.19 -7.55 -8.39
CA ASP A 236 3.03 -6.67 -8.45
C ASP A 236 3.26 -5.47 -7.54
N HIS A 237 3.93 -4.44 -8.06
CA HIS A 237 4.16 -3.15 -7.38
C HIS A 237 2.89 -2.38 -6.99
N ASN A 238 1.70 -2.95 -7.22
CA ASN A 238 0.42 -2.40 -6.80
C ASN A 238 -0.20 -3.32 -5.73
N ASP A 239 0.64 -3.90 -4.88
CA ASP A 239 0.26 -4.77 -3.77
C ASP A 239 -0.13 -3.97 -2.51
N ASP A 240 -0.73 -4.71 -1.60
CA ASP A 240 -1.57 -4.23 -0.50
C ASP A 240 -0.74 -3.73 0.71
N ASP A 241 0.19 -2.79 0.52
CA ASP A 241 1.05 -2.18 1.58
C ASP A 241 0.27 -1.52 2.74
N PHE A 242 -1.05 -1.46 2.60
CA PHE A 242 -1.94 -0.80 3.51
C PHE A 242 -2.64 -1.75 4.48
N THR A 243 -2.69 -1.29 5.73
CA THR A 243 -3.43 -2.00 6.75
C THR A 243 -4.95 -1.84 6.57
N LYS A 244 -5.70 -2.84 7.04
CA LYS A 244 -7.16 -2.73 7.25
C LYS A 244 -7.54 -1.47 8.03
N GLU A 245 -6.75 -1.08 9.04
CA GLU A 245 -7.00 0.13 9.83
C GLU A 245 -6.84 1.42 9.01
N ARG A 246 -5.83 1.48 8.12
CA ARG A 246 -5.65 2.60 7.17
C ARG A 246 -6.88 2.74 6.27
N LEU A 247 -7.37 1.63 5.70
CA LEU A 247 -8.59 1.63 4.88
C LEU A 247 -9.85 2.05 5.67
N ASP A 248 -10.05 1.51 6.87
CA ASP A 248 -11.22 1.86 7.71
C ASP A 248 -11.29 3.35 8.00
N ASN A 249 -10.15 3.95 8.36
CA ASN A 249 -10.05 5.39 8.60
C ASN A 249 -10.33 6.18 7.33
N LEU A 250 -9.72 5.78 6.21
CA LEU A 250 -9.88 6.46 4.92
C LEU A 250 -11.34 6.45 4.43
N LEU A 251 -12.03 5.31 4.51
CA LEU A 251 -13.41 5.16 4.03
C LEU A 251 -14.38 6.15 4.69
N VAL A 252 -14.23 6.39 5.99
CA VAL A 252 -15.16 7.23 6.78
C VAL A 252 -14.81 8.72 6.78
N GLU A 253 -13.67 9.12 6.20
CA GLU A 253 -13.25 10.52 6.19
C GLU A 253 -14.16 11.40 5.31
N CYS A 254 -14.54 10.91 4.14
CA CYS A 254 -15.36 11.65 3.17
C CYS A 254 -16.22 10.71 2.31
N PRO A 255 -17.24 11.24 1.62
CA PRO A 255 -17.93 10.50 0.57
C PRO A 255 -17.04 10.19 -0.64
N TRP A 256 -17.39 9.11 -1.34
CA TRP A 256 -16.64 8.52 -2.45
C TRP A 256 -17.51 8.39 -3.69
N LEU A 257 -17.10 9.03 -4.78
CA LEU A 257 -17.71 8.92 -6.09
C LEU A 257 -17.30 7.61 -6.76
N VAL A 258 -18.27 6.84 -7.23
CA VAL A 258 -18.05 5.67 -8.07
C VAL A 258 -17.60 6.15 -9.45
N LYS A 259 -16.30 6.09 -9.69
CA LYS A 259 -15.68 6.55 -10.93
C LYS A 259 -15.76 5.49 -12.02
N GLU A 260 -15.54 4.24 -11.64
CA GLU A 260 -15.66 3.10 -12.54
C GLU A 260 -16.20 1.89 -11.78
N LEU A 261 -17.10 1.16 -12.43
CA LEU A 261 -17.55 -0.16 -12.01
C LEU A 261 -17.57 -1.08 -13.22
N ARG A 262 -16.84 -2.18 -13.16
CA ARG A 262 -16.81 -3.22 -14.18
C ARG A 262 -17.14 -4.57 -13.55
N ARG A 263 -18.08 -5.28 -14.18
CA ARG A 263 -18.61 -6.58 -13.73
C ARG A 263 -18.82 -7.48 -14.95
N SER A 264 -18.14 -8.61 -14.99
CA SER A 264 -18.12 -9.55 -16.11
C SER A 264 -19.35 -10.47 -16.14
N ASP A 265 -20.00 -10.68 -15.00
CA ASP A 265 -21.20 -11.51 -14.83
C ASP A 265 -22.51 -10.81 -15.24
N LEU A 266 -22.48 -9.48 -15.37
CA LEU A 266 -23.61 -8.69 -15.85
C LEU A 266 -23.59 -8.65 -17.40
N THR A 267 -24.43 -9.47 -18.05
CA THR A 267 -24.50 -9.62 -19.52
C THR A 267 -24.72 -8.32 -20.29
N GLN A 268 -23.89 -8.12 -21.33
CA GLN A 268 -23.64 -6.87 -22.06
C GLN A 268 -22.97 -5.85 -21.15
N GLY A 269 -21.80 -5.32 -21.54
CA GLY A 269 -21.14 -4.24 -20.83
C GLY A 269 -22.09 -3.05 -20.65
N ILE A 270 -22.88 -3.09 -19.58
CA ILE A 270 -23.68 -1.99 -19.06
C ILE A 270 -22.63 -1.16 -18.34
N VAL A 271 -22.00 -0.39 -19.22
CA VAL A 271 -20.90 0.55 -19.06
C VAL A 271 -21.16 1.43 -17.84
N ALA A 272 -20.09 1.79 -17.14
CA ALA A 272 -19.97 2.86 -16.14
C ALA A 272 -21.24 3.71 -15.92
N ASP A 273 -21.84 4.36 -16.93
CA ASP A 273 -23.03 5.23 -16.92
C ASP A 273 -24.23 4.90 -16.00
N ALA A 274 -24.51 3.63 -15.66
CA ALA A 274 -25.63 3.30 -14.76
C ALA A 274 -25.28 3.48 -13.28
N TYR A 275 -24.01 3.23 -12.93
CA TYR A 275 -23.45 3.33 -11.58
C TYR A 275 -22.46 4.49 -11.44
N ALA A 276 -22.07 5.10 -12.56
CA ALA A 276 -21.39 6.38 -12.60
C ALA A 276 -22.26 7.39 -11.85
N ASP A 277 -21.59 8.26 -11.10
CA ASP A 277 -22.21 9.30 -10.28
C ASP A 277 -22.86 8.80 -8.99
N TYR A 278 -22.79 7.50 -8.66
CA TYR A 278 -23.08 7.08 -7.30
C TYR A 278 -22.07 7.68 -6.33
N VAL A 279 -22.56 8.19 -5.21
CA VAL A 279 -21.71 8.65 -4.10
C VAL A 279 -21.96 7.74 -2.91
N LEU A 280 -20.92 7.07 -2.44
CA LEU A 280 -20.92 6.20 -1.27
C LEU A 280 -20.41 6.97 -0.06
N ASN A 281 -21.15 6.96 1.04
CA ASN A 281 -20.75 7.59 2.29
C ASN A 281 -20.71 6.55 3.41
N PHE A 282 -19.51 6.22 3.86
CA PHE A 282 -19.25 5.24 4.89
C PHE A 282 -19.29 5.91 6.26
N LYS A 283 -19.89 5.24 7.24
CA LYS A 283 -20.00 5.70 8.62
C LYS A 283 -19.29 4.75 9.56
N GLU A 284 -18.81 5.29 10.68
CA GLU A 284 -18.15 4.54 11.77
C GLU A 284 -19.01 3.41 12.36
N ASP A 285 -20.33 3.46 12.20
CA ASP A 285 -21.27 2.44 12.69
C ASP A 285 -21.49 1.27 11.71
N SER A 286 -20.59 1.10 10.74
CA SER A 286 -20.65 0.09 9.66
C SER A 286 -21.82 0.28 8.69
N THR A 287 -22.49 1.42 8.71
CA THR A 287 -23.49 1.78 7.70
C THR A 287 -22.81 2.46 6.51
N VAL A 288 -23.23 2.13 5.29
CA VAL A 288 -22.87 2.87 4.07
C VAL A 288 -24.15 3.40 3.42
N VAL A 289 -24.12 4.64 2.96
CA VAL A 289 -25.23 5.24 2.22
C VAL A 289 -24.80 5.50 0.79
N ALA A 290 -25.51 4.93 -0.17
CA ALA A 290 -25.33 5.13 -1.59
C ALA A 290 -26.35 6.15 -2.10
N ARG A 291 -25.88 7.29 -2.61
CA ARG A 291 -26.70 8.27 -3.31
C ARG A 291 -26.62 8.02 -4.81
N ASP A 292 -27.75 7.81 -5.46
CA ASP A 292 -27.79 7.70 -6.92
C ASP A 292 -27.86 9.07 -7.61
N ARG A 293 -27.83 9.07 -8.95
CA ARG A 293 -27.92 10.30 -9.75
C ARG A 293 -29.23 11.06 -9.58
N GLU A 294 -30.34 10.37 -9.30
CA GLU A 294 -31.64 10.99 -9.05
C GLU A 294 -31.70 11.65 -7.64
N GLY A 295 -30.72 11.32 -6.80
CA GLY A 295 -30.60 11.76 -5.41
C GLY A 295 -31.36 10.89 -4.43
N ASN A 296 -31.74 9.67 -4.84
CA ASN A 296 -32.26 8.66 -3.92
C ASN A 296 -31.14 8.16 -3.02
N MET A 297 -31.47 7.87 -1.76
CA MET A 297 -30.53 7.40 -0.76
C MET A 297 -30.84 5.94 -0.41
N LEU A 298 -29.88 5.06 -0.62
CA LEU A 298 -29.98 3.63 -0.36
C LEU A 298 -28.99 3.27 0.75
N GLU A 299 -29.52 2.77 1.87
CA GLU A 299 -28.70 2.29 2.98
C GLU A 299 -28.22 0.86 2.74
N GLY A 300 -27.00 0.58 3.18
CA GLY A 300 -26.37 -0.73 3.20
C GLY A 300 -25.41 -0.85 4.37
N GLU A 301 -24.73 -1.98 4.45
CA GLU A 301 -23.70 -2.26 5.44
C GLU A 301 -22.33 -2.41 4.75
N TRP A 302 -21.27 -2.05 5.46
CA TRP A 302 -19.90 -2.29 5.02
C TRP A 302 -19.08 -2.90 6.15
N SER A 303 -18.10 -3.72 5.78
CA SER A 303 -17.09 -4.22 6.71
C SER A 303 -15.80 -4.51 5.98
N THR A 304 -14.70 -4.51 6.71
CA THR A 304 -13.39 -4.90 6.17
C THR A 304 -12.87 -6.13 6.90
N LYS A 305 -12.04 -6.92 6.21
CA LYS A 305 -11.34 -8.08 6.80
C LYS A 305 -10.01 -8.31 6.09
N VAL A 306 -9.08 -8.94 6.78
CA VAL A 306 -7.84 -9.44 6.17
C VAL A 306 -8.02 -10.92 5.85
N THR A 307 -7.63 -11.36 4.66
CA THR A 307 -7.65 -12.77 4.26
C THR A 307 -6.50 -13.02 3.30
N ASP A 308 -5.62 -13.95 3.66
CA ASP A 308 -4.40 -14.25 2.89
C ASP A 308 -3.59 -12.96 2.65
N TYR A 309 -3.28 -12.27 3.76
CA TYR A 309 -2.60 -10.95 3.89
C TYR A 309 -3.27 -9.75 3.23
N ARG A 310 -4.18 -9.99 2.30
CA ARG A 310 -4.88 -8.94 1.56
C ARG A 310 -6.09 -8.39 2.29
N VAL A 311 -6.32 -7.10 2.13
CA VAL A 311 -7.49 -6.42 2.69
C VAL A 311 -8.68 -6.56 1.75
N LYS A 312 -9.84 -6.90 2.34
CA LYS A 312 -11.11 -6.94 1.63
C LYS A 312 -12.08 -5.91 2.17
N LEU A 313 -12.81 -5.27 1.28
CA LEU A 313 -14.01 -4.50 1.57
C LEU A 313 -15.24 -5.30 1.17
N THR A 314 -16.09 -5.61 2.14
CA THR A 314 -17.41 -6.20 1.91
C THR A 314 -18.45 -5.08 1.92
N LEU A 315 -19.24 -5.00 0.85
CA LEU A 315 -20.41 -4.13 0.77
C LEU A 315 -21.67 -4.99 0.71
N GLU A 316 -22.73 -4.57 1.38
CA GLU A 316 -24.02 -5.27 1.38
C GLU A 316 -25.17 -4.26 1.26
N PHE A 317 -25.82 -4.25 0.10
CA PHE A 317 -27.04 -3.49 -0.16
C PHE A 317 -28.20 -4.42 -0.52
N GLU A 318 -29.42 -4.08 -0.06
CA GLU A 318 -30.64 -4.83 -0.40
C GLU A 318 -30.98 -4.72 -1.90
N PHE A 319 -30.73 -3.57 -2.51
CA PHE A 319 -31.18 -3.25 -3.87
C PHE A 319 -30.05 -2.95 -4.88
N ILE A 320 -28.78 -3.02 -4.46
CA ILE A 320 -27.63 -2.72 -5.32
C ILE A 320 -26.69 -3.93 -5.41
N GLU A 321 -27.12 -4.97 -6.13
CA GLU A 321 -26.35 -6.21 -6.33
C GLU A 321 -24.95 -5.99 -6.94
N ALA A 322 -24.78 -4.89 -7.69
CA ALA A 322 -23.52 -4.59 -8.35
C ALA A 322 -22.40 -4.21 -7.37
N PHE A 323 -22.73 -3.58 -6.23
CA PHE A 323 -21.78 -3.31 -5.15
C PHE A 323 -21.73 -4.44 -4.12
N SER A 324 -22.85 -5.15 -3.90
CA SER A 324 -23.02 -6.16 -2.84
C SER A 324 -22.12 -7.40 -3.01
N LEU A 325 -20.83 -7.26 -2.72
CA LEU A 325 -19.77 -8.24 -2.91
C LEU A 325 -18.65 -8.07 -1.89
N GLU A 326 -17.73 -9.04 -1.88
CA GLU A 326 -16.41 -8.90 -1.29
C GLU A 326 -15.40 -8.49 -2.35
N TRP A 327 -14.80 -7.33 -2.16
CA TRP A 327 -13.81 -6.75 -3.04
C TRP A 327 -12.44 -6.87 -2.41
N PHE A 328 -11.46 -7.39 -3.13
CA PHE A 328 -10.07 -7.18 -2.76
C PHE A 328 -9.74 -5.72 -3.03
N VAL A 329 -9.08 -5.10 -2.07
CA VAL A 329 -8.43 -3.82 -2.29
C VAL A 329 -7.12 -4.13 -2.98
N TYR A 330 -6.65 -3.21 -3.82
CA TYR A 330 -5.30 -3.30 -4.39
C TYR A 330 -4.59 -1.95 -4.37
N GLU A 331 -5.29 -0.86 -4.09
CA GLU A 331 -4.64 0.44 -4.00
C GLU A 331 -5.48 1.38 -3.12
N ILE A 332 -4.82 2.08 -2.19
CA ILE A 332 -5.42 3.19 -1.46
C ILE A 332 -4.49 4.41 -1.41
N ASP A 333 -4.99 5.52 -1.94
CA ASP A 333 -4.42 6.86 -1.78
C ASP A 333 -5.46 7.77 -1.10
N LYS A 334 -5.04 8.95 -0.65
CA LYS A 334 -5.89 10.01 -0.11
C LYS A 334 -7.09 10.30 -1.02
N ASP A 335 -6.95 10.22 -2.34
CA ASP A 335 -8.00 10.61 -3.29
C ASP A 335 -8.65 9.44 -4.04
N ARG A 336 -8.11 8.22 -3.94
CA ARG A 336 -8.58 7.05 -4.70
C ARG A 336 -8.53 5.77 -3.87
N ILE A 337 -9.53 4.92 -4.08
CA ILE A 337 -9.52 3.53 -3.61
C ILE A 337 -9.83 2.66 -4.81
N LYS A 338 -8.95 1.71 -5.13
CA LYS A 338 -9.14 0.76 -6.22
C LYS A 338 -9.36 -0.66 -5.67
N LEU A 339 -10.35 -1.31 -6.25
CA LEU A 339 -10.90 -2.59 -5.79
C LEU A 339 -11.06 -3.57 -6.95
N TYR A 340 -10.87 -4.87 -6.72
CA TYR A 340 -10.99 -5.92 -7.73
C TYR A 340 -11.54 -7.24 -7.19
N ILE A 341 -11.79 -8.21 -8.09
CA ILE A 341 -12.22 -9.57 -7.75
C ILE A 341 -11.25 -10.59 -8.37
N ILE A 342 -10.67 -11.47 -7.55
CA ILE A 342 -9.81 -12.56 -8.04
C ILE A 342 -10.62 -13.54 -8.90
N GLY A 343 -10.06 -13.91 -10.06
CA GLY A 343 -10.61 -14.94 -10.95
C GLY A 343 -11.76 -14.48 -11.85
N ALA A 344 -12.08 -13.18 -11.85
CA ALA A 344 -13.02 -12.56 -12.77
C ALA A 344 -12.28 -11.51 -13.62
N ASP A 345 -11.94 -11.86 -14.87
CA ASP A 345 -11.08 -11.05 -15.74
C ASP A 345 -11.61 -9.60 -15.93
N GLY A 346 -11.01 -8.69 -15.15
CA GLY A 346 -11.22 -7.25 -15.21
C GLY A 346 -12.40 -6.73 -14.40
N ASP A 347 -12.95 -7.47 -13.44
CA ASP A 347 -13.93 -6.92 -12.51
C ASP A 347 -13.23 -5.96 -11.54
N LYS A 348 -13.69 -4.71 -11.50
CA LYS A 348 -13.07 -3.65 -10.68
C LYS A 348 -14.07 -2.57 -10.26
N LEU A 349 -13.78 -1.91 -9.16
CA LEU A 349 -14.49 -0.74 -8.64
C LEU A 349 -13.46 0.31 -8.26
N ILE A 350 -13.56 1.50 -8.87
CA ILE A 350 -12.69 2.64 -8.59
C ILE A 350 -13.53 3.72 -7.93
N LEU A 351 -13.10 4.11 -6.74
CA LEU A 351 -13.71 5.16 -5.94
C LEU A 351 -12.80 6.39 -5.94
N LYS A 352 -13.41 7.57 -6.08
CA LYS A 352 -12.72 8.87 -6.02
C LYS A 352 -13.29 9.71 -4.89
N ARG A 353 -12.42 10.29 -4.05
CA ARG A 353 -12.84 11.13 -2.93
C ARG A 353 -13.59 12.38 -3.41
N VAL A 354 -14.73 12.69 -2.78
CA VAL A 354 -15.59 13.85 -3.07
C VAL A 354 -16.19 14.45 -1.79
N CYS A 355 -15.33 15.06 -0.96
CA CYS A 355 -15.73 15.64 0.33
C CYS A 355 -16.81 16.75 0.24
N GLU A 356 -16.91 17.42 -0.92
CA GLU A 356 -17.85 18.53 -1.14
C GLU A 356 -19.21 18.06 -1.66
N GLU A 357 -19.38 16.77 -1.96
CA GLU A 357 -20.64 16.23 -2.44
C GLU A 357 -21.67 16.08 -1.30
N PRO A 358 -22.83 16.74 -1.39
CA PRO A 358 -23.85 16.64 -0.34
C PRO A 358 -24.48 15.25 -0.33
N MET A 359 -24.47 14.61 0.85
CA MET A 359 -25.19 13.36 1.11
C MET A 359 -26.61 13.64 1.60
N VAL A 360 -27.42 14.27 0.75
CA VAL A 360 -28.79 14.68 1.05
C VAL A 360 -29.74 14.13 -0.01
N GLU A 361 -30.92 13.68 0.42
CA GLU A 361 -31.98 13.20 -0.48
C GLU A 361 -32.55 14.36 -1.32
N CYS A 362 -32.90 14.08 -2.58
CA CYS A 362 -33.48 15.07 -3.48
C CYS A 362 -34.92 15.44 -3.10
N THR A 363 -35.07 16.34 -2.13
CA THR A 363 -36.37 16.85 -1.67
C THR A 363 -36.68 18.23 -2.23
N GLU A 364 -37.97 18.61 -2.26
CA GLU A 364 -38.40 19.96 -2.64
C GLU A 364 -37.63 21.04 -1.86
N ALA A 365 -37.41 20.82 -0.56
CA ALA A 365 -36.68 21.74 0.29
C ALA A 365 -35.21 21.87 -0.17
N PHE A 366 -34.54 20.75 -0.41
CA PHE A 366 -33.14 20.74 -0.88
C PHE A 366 -33.00 21.47 -2.23
N ILE A 367 -33.83 21.13 -3.20
CA ILE A 367 -33.80 21.77 -4.53
C ILE A 367 -34.04 23.27 -4.39
N LYS A 368 -35.06 23.65 -3.60
CA LYS A 368 -35.43 25.05 -3.43
C LYS A 368 -34.35 25.86 -2.73
N GLU A 369 -33.76 25.33 -1.66
CA GLU A 369 -32.68 26.00 -0.94
C GLU A 369 -31.45 26.16 -1.84
N THR A 370 -31.08 25.10 -2.57
CA THR A 370 -29.94 25.12 -3.50
C THR A 370 -30.12 26.15 -4.62
N LEU A 371 -31.30 26.25 -5.22
CA LEU A 371 -31.57 27.25 -6.27
C LEU A 371 -31.65 28.68 -5.74
N LEU A 372 -32.00 28.86 -4.45
CA LEU A 372 -32.08 30.17 -3.82
C LEU A 372 -30.73 30.67 -3.26
N ASP A 373 -29.68 29.85 -3.29
CA ASP A 373 -28.31 30.30 -3.02
C ASP A 373 -27.97 31.50 -3.91
N GLU A 374 -27.11 32.41 -3.43
CA GLU A 374 -26.66 33.60 -4.15
C GLU A 374 -25.68 33.24 -5.30
N CYS A 375 -26.09 32.35 -6.20
CA CYS A 375 -25.33 31.84 -7.32
C CYS A 375 -26.08 32.04 -8.65
N VAL A 376 -25.33 32.09 -9.76
CA VAL A 376 -25.89 31.95 -11.10
C VAL A 376 -25.64 30.55 -11.64
N TRP A 377 -26.45 30.14 -12.61
CA TRP A 377 -26.44 28.79 -13.15
C TRP A 377 -26.18 28.84 -14.66
N ALA A 378 -25.14 28.16 -15.11
CA ALA A 378 -24.94 27.85 -16.52
C ALA A 378 -26.07 26.94 -17.00
N VAL A 379 -26.53 27.14 -18.23
CA VAL A 379 -27.70 26.43 -18.76
C VAL A 379 -27.32 25.74 -20.05
N SER A 380 -27.78 24.52 -20.25
CA SER A 380 -27.63 23.80 -21.52
C SER A 380 -28.81 22.88 -21.79
N ASP A 381 -29.13 22.62 -23.05
CA ASP A 381 -30.10 21.58 -23.45
C ASP A 381 -29.42 20.36 -24.08
N GLY A 382 -28.08 20.33 -24.07
CA GLY A 382 -27.25 19.25 -24.61
C GLY A 382 -27.34 19.05 -26.13
N ASN A 383 -28.09 19.88 -26.84
CA ASN A 383 -28.30 19.77 -28.29
C ASN A 383 -27.87 21.01 -29.06
N ASN A 384 -27.86 22.18 -28.41
CA ASN A 384 -27.52 23.46 -29.02
C ASN A 384 -26.70 24.33 -28.08
N GLU A 385 -25.56 24.85 -28.57
CA GLU A 385 -24.67 25.76 -27.84
C GLU A 385 -25.31 27.13 -27.55
N TYR A 386 -26.49 27.41 -28.11
CA TYR A 386 -27.21 28.67 -27.87
C TYR A 386 -27.45 28.97 -26.39
N LEU A 387 -27.75 27.95 -25.59
CA LEU A 387 -28.01 28.15 -24.17
C LEU A 387 -26.75 28.36 -23.35
N ASP A 388 -25.61 27.86 -23.82
CA ASP A 388 -24.36 27.82 -23.06
C ASP A 388 -23.82 29.24 -22.76
N ASP A 389 -24.22 30.24 -23.55
CA ASP A 389 -23.92 31.66 -23.36
C ASP A 389 -24.75 32.33 -22.25
N PHE A 390 -25.83 31.69 -21.77
CA PHE A 390 -26.72 32.28 -20.79
C PHE A 390 -26.43 31.81 -19.36
N ARG A 391 -26.78 32.67 -18.41
CA ARG A 391 -26.80 32.38 -16.98
C ARG A 391 -28.18 32.67 -16.39
N MET A 392 -28.70 31.72 -15.61
CA MET A 392 -29.96 31.86 -14.88
C MET A 392 -29.70 32.16 -13.41
N ASP A 393 -30.38 33.16 -12.90
CA ASP A 393 -30.44 33.49 -11.48
C ASP A 393 -31.86 33.18 -10.98
N PHE A 394 -31.97 32.33 -9.96
CA PHE A 394 -33.23 31.84 -9.40
C PHE A 394 -33.63 32.53 -8.09
N THR A 395 -32.88 33.55 -7.67
CA THR A 395 -33.09 34.23 -6.39
C THR A 395 -34.47 34.86 -6.28
N SER A 396 -34.99 34.94 -5.04
CA SER A 396 -36.31 35.52 -4.74
C SER A 396 -37.49 34.88 -5.50
N MET A 397 -37.38 33.61 -5.90
CA MET A 397 -38.37 32.90 -6.73
C MET A 397 -38.57 33.51 -8.13
N ASN A 398 -37.67 34.38 -8.58
CA ASN A 398 -37.66 34.93 -9.92
C ASN A 398 -36.67 34.16 -10.80
N ILE A 399 -36.79 34.33 -12.11
CA ILE A 399 -35.78 33.89 -13.07
C ILE A 399 -35.24 35.15 -13.74
N HIS A 400 -33.94 35.41 -13.64
CA HIS A 400 -33.26 36.41 -14.46
C HIS A 400 -32.26 35.72 -15.38
N VAL A 401 -32.48 35.80 -16.69
CA VAL A 401 -31.57 35.24 -17.70
C VAL A 401 -30.62 36.33 -18.14
N ARG A 402 -29.31 36.11 -17.98
CA ARG A 402 -28.25 37.05 -18.34
C ARG A 402 -27.43 36.50 -19.50
N ASN A 403 -27.01 37.39 -20.39
CA ASN A 403 -26.05 37.08 -21.45
C ASN A 403 -24.59 37.26 -20.95
N PRO A 404 -23.57 37.01 -21.78
CA PRO A 404 -22.17 37.17 -21.39
C PRO A 404 -21.75 38.61 -21.02
N ASN A 405 -22.58 39.61 -21.33
CA ASN A 405 -22.36 41.00 -20.91
C ASN A 405 -23.08 41.35 -19.60
N GLU A 406 -23.56 40.35 -18.86
CA GLU A 406 -24.32 40.46 -17.60
C GLU A 406 -25.67 41.19 -17.70
N THR A 407 -26.07 41.57 -18.92
CA THR A 407 -27.37 42.20 -19.16
C THR A 407 -28.49 41.17 -19.09
N VAL A 408 -29.56 41.50 -18.37
CA VAL A 408 -30.76 40.68 -18.30
C VAL A 408 -31.48 40.73 -19.65
N VAL A 409 -31.64 39.56 -20.28
CA VAL A 409 -32.21 39.35 -21.61
C VAL A 409 -33.52 38.57 -21.60
N ASP A 410 -33.88 37.97 -20.46
CA ASP A 410 -35.23 37.43 -20.20
C ASP A 410 -35.51 37.43 -18.69
N GLU A 411 -36.78 37.53 -18.33
CA GLU A 411 -37.22 37.54 -16.93
C GLU A 411 -38.51 36.76 -16.76
N GLY A 412 -38.61 36.03 -15.65
CA GLY A 412 -39.76 35.22 -15.32
C GLY A 412 -39.82 34.91 -13.84
N ASN A 413 -40.59 33.90 -13.48
CA ASN A 413 -40.57 33.33 -12.13
C ASN A 413 -40.64 31.80 -12.20
N TRP A 414 -40.33 31.17 -11.08
CA TRP A 414 -40.40 29.73 -10.95
C TRP A 414 -41.14 29.32 -9.69
N GLU A 415 -41.71 28.12 -9.76
CA GLU A 415 -42.36 27.44 -8.65
C GLU A 415 -41.86 26.00 -8.60
N ILE A 416 -41.95 25.36 -7.44
CA ILE A 416 -41.57 23.95 -7.26
C ILE A 416 -42.63 23.24 -6.44
N SER A 417 -42.89 21.98 -6.80
CA SER A 417 -43.77 21.07 -6.07
C SER A 417 -43.19 19.65 -6.17
N GLY A 418 -42.71 19.10 -5.05
CA GLY A 418 -41.93 17.87 -5.08
C GLY A 418 -40.63 18.06 -5.88
N THR A 419 -40.45 17.24 -6.92
CA THR A 419 -39.32 17.26 -7.86
C THR A 419 -39.64 17.96 -9.19
N THR A 420 -40.84 18.52 -9.33
CA THR A 420 -41.26 19.24 -10.53
C THR A 420 -41.07 20.75 -10.36
N ILE A 421 -40.26 21.35 -11.23
CA ILE A 421 -40.08 22.81 -11.33
C ILE A 421 -40.95 23.36 -12.46
N THR A 422 -41.64 24.47 -12.22
CA THR A 422 -42.44 25.16 -13.22
C THR A 422 -41.84 26.52 -13.54
N PHE A 423 -41.44 26.76 -14.79
CA PHE A 423 -41.00 28.08 -15.26
C PHE A 423 -42.16 28.85 -15.86
N ASN A 424 -42.34 30.11 -15.47
CA ASN A 424 -43.42 30.97 -15.94
C ASN A 424 -42.90 32.34 -16.44
N ASN A 425 -43.69 32.96 -17.30
CA ASN A 425 -43.57 34.35 -17.73
C ASN A 425 -42.28 34.76 -18.49
N LEU A 426 -41.42 33.80 -18.87
CA LEU A 426 -40.33 34.03 -19.82
C LEU A 426 -40.91 34.37 -21.20
N SER A 427 -40.40 35.40 -21.88
CA SER A 427 -41.04 35.87 -23.12
C SER A 427 -40.08 36.26 -24.23
N MET A 428 -38.78 36.19 -23.97
CA MET A 428 -37.72 36.52 -24.90
C MET A 428 -36.85 35.29 -25.17
N GLU A 429 -35.61 35.29 -24.72
CA GLU A 429 -34.61 34.29 -25.09
C GLU A 429 -34.96 32.88 -24.64
N MET A 430 -35.72 32.73 -23.55
CA MET A 430 -36.11 31.44 -22.99
C MET A 430 -37.61 31.15 -23.03
N ALA A 431 -38.38 31.84 -23.88
CA ALA A 431 -39.83 31.67 -23.98
C ALA A 431 -40.27 30.21 -24.26
N ASN A 432 -39.45 29.43 -24.98
CA ASN A 432 -39.74 28.03 -25.30
C ASN A 432 -39.55 27.06 -24.11
N TYR A 433 -38.97 27.53 -23.01
CA TYR A 433 -38.68 26.73 -21.82
C TYR A 433 -39.74 26.89 -20.71
N ILE A 434 -40.78 27.71 -20.91
CA ILE A 434 -41.95 27.78 -20.01
C ILE A 434 -42.64 26.43 -19.89
N GLY A 435 -42.95 26.00 -18.67
CA GLY A 435 -43.71 24.79 -18.38
C GLY A 435 -43.15 24.00 -17.20
N GLU A 436 -43.70 22.81 -16.99
CA GLU A 436 -43.30 21.87 -15.95
C GLU A 436 -42.10 21.02 -16.40
N TRP A 437 -41.11 20.89 -15.54
CA TRP A 437 -39.86 20.16 -15.74
C TRP A 437 -39.62 19.23 -14.55
N GLU A 438 -39.51 17.94 -14.81
CA GLU A 438 -39.25 16.93 -13.77
C GLU A 438 -37.74 16.76 -13.57
N ILE A 439 -37.26 16.88 -12.33
CA ILE A 439 -35.86 16.61 -12.00
C ILE A 439 -35.60 15.11 -12.11
N ILE A 440 -34.58 14.76 -12.90
CA ILE A 440 -34.10 13.39 -13.13
C ILE A 440 -32.62 13.22 -12.74
N GLU A 441 -31.96 14.32 -12.37
CA GLU A 441 -30.64 14.29 -11.75
C GLU A 441 -30.52 15.44 -10.76
N CYS A 442 -30.02 15.13 -9.56
CA CYS A 442 -30.07 16.05 -8.43
C CYS A 442 -28.76 16.04 -7.66
N ARG A 443 -28.00 17.14 -7.76
CA ARG A 443 -26.74 17.38 -7.07
C ARG A 443 -26.71 18.81 -6.55
N GLY A 444 -25.87 19.10 -5.56
CA GLY A 444 -25.77 20.44 -4.98
C GLY A 444 -25.27 21.51 -5.96
N ASP A 445 -24.63 21.08 -7.04
CA ASP A 445 -24.04 21.90 -8.09
C ASP A 445 -24.69 21.69 -9.46
N ARG A 446 -25.60 20.72 -9.61
CA ARG A 446 -26.16 20.34 -10.91
C ARG A 446 -27.57 19.79 -10.80
N PHE A 447 -28.47 20.29 -11.65
CA PHE A 447 -29.78 19.70 -11.86
C PHE A 447 -30.00 19.38 -13.33
N LYS A 448 -30.45 18.17 -13.62
CA LYS A 448 -30.97 17.79 -14.94
C LYS A 448 -32.45 17.58 -14.83
N MET A 449 -33.19 18.26 -15.69
CA MET A 449 -34.64 18.20 -15.72
C MET A 449 -35.16 17.84 -17.11
N LYS A 450 -36.32 17.21 -17.15
CA LYS A 450 -36.91 16.62 -18.36
C LYS A 450 -38.34 17.09 -18.57
N ARG A 451 -38.67 17.37 -19.83
CA ARG A 451 -40.04 17.67 -20.26
C ARG A 451 -40.32 17.01 -21.62
N GLY A 452 -41.10 15.94 -21.62
CA GLY A 452 -41.28 15.11 -22.82
C GLY A 452 -39.94 14.51 -23.24
N ASP A 453 -39.51 14.80 -24.47
CA ASP A 453 -38.21 14.37 -25.00
C ASP A 453 -37.11 15.45 -24.85
N GLN A 454 -37.44 16.60 -24.25
CA GLN A 454 -36.50 17.70 -24.03
C GLN A 454 -35.81 17.57 -22.69
N TYR A 455 -34.54 18.00 -22.64
CA TYR A 455 -33.76 18.10 -21.41
C TYR A 455 -33.31 19.55 -21.22
N LEU A 456 -33.15 19.92 -19.96
CA LEU A 456 -32.47 21.13 -19.54
C LEU A 456 -31.53 20.75 -18.41
N VAL A 457 -30.29 21.19 -18.50
CA VAL A 457 -29.27 21.03 -17.47
C VAL A 457 -28.94 22.42 -16.97
N ILE A 458 -28.89 22.56 -15.65
CA ILE A 458 -28.34 23.74 -14.99
C ILE A 458 -27.19 23.32 -14.09
N GLU A 459 -26.06 24.02 -14.21
CA GLU A 459 -24.83 23.78 -13.45
C GLU A 459 -24.43 25.07 -12.74
N LYS A 460 -24.10 24.96 -11.46
CA LYS A 460 -23.77 26.07 -10.58
C LYS A 460 -22.50 26.75 -11.09
N ASP A 461 -22.57 28.03 -11.43
CA ASP A 461 -21.45 28.83 -11.91
C ASP A 461 -21.20 29.97 -10.91
N CYS A 462 -20.50 29.61 -9.84
CA CYS A 462 -20.10 30.50 -8.77
C CYS A 462 -18.58 30.63 -8.75
N GLU A 463 -18.07 31.86 -8.64
CA GLU A 463 -16.67 32.14 -8.27
C GLU A 463 -16.42 31.98 -6.77
#